data_AF-A0A6J8ETZ8-F1
#
_entry.id   AF-A0A6J8ETZ8-F1
#
_cell.length_a   1.000
_cell.length_b   1.000
_cell.length_c   1.000
_cell.angle_alpha   90.00
_cell.angle_beta   90.00
_cell.angle_gamma   90.00
#
_symmetry.space_group_name_H-M   'P 1'
#
loop_
_entity.id
_entity.type
_entity.pdbx_description
1 polymer ?
#
loop_
_entity_poly.entity_id
_entity_poly.type
_entity_poly.pdbx_seq_one_letter_code
_entity_poly.pdbx_strand_id
1 'polypeptide(L)'
;MAGKYRGVQARIKEGYLEQSILQSSIIHACKEPLIRNVMNTLQEIAFMFDFSAKKLGIFKEHLANDNTAKDNMEGRQKLKTLYETRWTARSEALFTFKSAFSTAHAALGELSLQHGDSKAGPYQAAIEKFDFIITVVASEHVLSALIALSCLLQKKECDLFVAADESKVVVRQLNDERNDPDVWNSLYDSAVELAATVNTDPSMP
;
A
#
# COMPACT_ATOMS: atom_id res chain seq x y z
N MET A 1 29.48 9.82 36.82
CA MET A 1 29.73 10.38 35.46
C MET A 1 28.40 10.68 34.80
N ALA A 2 27.95 11.94 34.85
CA ALA A 2 26.71 12.38 34.19
C ALA A 2 27.06 12.91 32.80
N GLY A 3 26.81 12.10 31.77
CA GLY A 3 27.08 12.46 30.38
C GLY A 3 26.21 13.61 29.89
N LYS A 4 26.83 14.52 29.13
CA LYS A 4 26.30 15.78 28.57
C LYS A 4 25.05 15.64 27.66
N TYR A 5 24.64 14.42 27.32
CA TYR A 5 23.49 14.14 26.46
C TYR A 5 22.43 13.33 27.22
N ARG A 6 21.52 14.02 27.91
CA ARG A 6 20.35 13.43 28.61
C ARG A 6 19.25 12.88 27.66
N GLY A 7 19.55 12.65 26.39
CA GLY A 7 18.55 12.29 25.38
C GLY A 7 18.55 10.84 24.95
N VAL A 8 19.72 10.20 24.83
CA VAL A 8 19.81 8.89 24.16
C VAL A 8 19.29 7.76 25.06
N GLN A 9 19.72 7.69 26.32
CA GLN A 9 19.19 6.71 27.28
C GLN A 9 17.70 6.91 27.61
N ALA A 10 17.22 8.16 27.62
CA ALA A 10 15.81 8.46 27.83
C ALA A 10 14.96 7.98 26.63
N ARG A 11 15.41 8.25 25.39
CA ARG A 11 14.76 7.77 24.17
C ARG A 11 14.83 6.25 23.99
N ILE A 12 15.93 5.61 24.41
CA ILE A 12 16.04 4.14 24.46
C ILE A 12 15.01 3.55 25.44
N LYS A 13 14.74 4.24 26.57
CA LYS A 13 13.71 3.84 27.54
C LYS A 13 12.27 4.02 27.07
N GLU A 14 12.02 4.82 26.04
CA GLU A 14 10.66 5.11 25.56
C GLU A 14 10.16 4.16 24.45
N GLY A 15 10.93 3.14 24.03
CA GLY A 15 10.48 2.15 23.03
C GLY A 15 10.35 2.65 21.58
N TYR A 16 10.59 3.94 21.32
CA TYR A 16 10.41 4.55 20.00
C TYR A 16 11.51 4.23 18.97
N LEU A 17 12.66 3.69 19.39
CA LEU A 17 13.81 3.53 18.50
C LEU A 17 13.58 2.43 17.45
N GLU A 18 13.05 1.28 17.86
CA GLU A 18 12.92 0.09 17.00
C GLU A 18 11.90 0.30 15.87
N GLN A 19 10.72 0.82 16.22
CA GLN A 19 9.71 1.22 15.24
C GLN A 19 10.26 2.26 14.25
N SER A 20 11.03 3.24 14.74
CA SER A 20 11.59 4.29 13.89
C SER A 20 12.59 3.74 12.87
N ILE A 21 13.36 2.71 13.25
CA ILE A 21 14.31 2.04 12.36
C ILE A 21 13.57 1.24 11.30
N LEU A 22 12.60 0.41 11.69
CA LEU A 22 11.77 -0.36 10.75
C LEU A 22 11.08 0.57 9.74
N GLN A 23 10.49 1.65 10.24
CA GLN A 23 9.83 2.66 9.41
C GLN A 23 10.79 3.31 8.42
N SER A 24 11.98 3.69 8.85
CA SER A 24 12.99 4.29 7.97
C SER A 24 13.45 3.32 6.88
N SER A 25 13.71 2.06 7.25
CA SER A 25 14.12 1.01 6.31
C SER A 25 13.06 0.73 5.24
N ILE A 26 11.78 0.63 5.63
CA ILE A 26 10.68 0.42 4.69
C ILE A 26 10.51 1.63 3.77
N ILE A 27 10.51 2.84 4.33
CA ILE A 27 10.40 4.08 3.53
C ILE A 27 11.56 4.18 2.54
N HIS A 28 12.77 3.77 2.94
CA HIS A 28 13.92 3.73 2.05
C HIS A 28 13.74 2.71 0.92
N ALA A 29 13.26 1.50 1.22
CA ALA A 29 12.99 0.48 0.21
C ALA A 29 11.93 0.95 -0.82
N CYS A 30 10.89 1.66 -0.37
CA CYS A 30 9.87 2.23 -1.27
C CYS A 30 10.40 3.38 -2.16
N LYS A 31 11.67 3.78 -2.08
CA LYS A 31 12.29 4.76 -2.99
C LYS A 31 12.69 4.15 -4.33
N GLU A 32 12.67 2.83 -4.46
CA GLU A 32 12.88 2.14 -5.73
C GLU A 32 11.97 2.73 -6.81
N PRO A 33 12.46 3.12 -8.00
CA PRO A 33 11.71 3.94 -8.95
C PRO A 33 10.33 3.36 -9.33
N LEU A 34 10.22 2.05 -9.54
CA LEU A 34 8.95 1.40 -9.87
C LEU A 34 7.93 1.57 -8.73
N ILE A 35 8.31 1.17 -7.52
CA ILE A 35 7.46 1.26 -6.32
C ILE A 35 7.09 2.73 -6.04
N ARG A 36 8.07 3.63 -6.12
CA ARG A 36 7.87 5.06 -5.88
C ARG A 36 6.88 5.66 -6.86
N ASN A 37 6.97 5.31 -8.15
CA ASN A 37 6.06 5.81 -9.18
C ASN A 37 4.63 5.34 -8.91
N VAL A 38 4.45 4.04 -8.60
CA VAL A 38 3.14 3.48 -8.25
C VAL A 38 2.55 4.17 -7.02
N MET A 39 3.33 4.33 -5.96
CA MET A 39 2.91 5.02 -4.74
C MET A 39 2.49 6.47 -5.01
N ASN A 40 3.26 7.21 -5.81
CA ASN A 40 2.93 8.60 -6.15
C ASN A 40 1.64 8.69 -6.97
N THR A 41 1.45 7.81 -7.97
CA THR A 41 0.21 7.78 -8.77
C THR A 41 -0.99 7.43 -7.91
N LEU A 42 -0.89 6.41 -7.03
CA LEU A 42 -1.94 6.04 -6.09
C LEU A 42 -2.31 7.23 -5.19
N GLN A 43 -1.31 7.95 -4.68
CA GLN A 43 -1.51 9.14 -3.85
C GLN A 43 -2.29 10.23 -4.58
N GLU A 44 -1.91 10.53 -5.81
CA GLU A 44 -2.58 11.55 -6.61
C GLU A 44 -4.02 11.17 -6.93
N ILE A 45 -4.30 9.89 -7.19
CA ILE A 45 -5.67 9.39 -7.39
C ILE A 45 -6.47 9.50 -6.09
N ALA A 46 -5.92 9.08 -4.96
CA ALA A 46 -6.58 9.20 -3.66
C ALA A 46 -6.90 10.66 -3.32
N PHE A 47 -5.96 11.57 -3.55
CA PHE A 47 -6.17 13.01 -3.39
C PHE A 47 -7.21 13.57 -4.36
N MET A 48 -7.22 13.12 -5.61
CA MET A 48 -8.20 13.55 -6.60
C MET A 48 -9.64 13.30 -6.13
N PHE A 49 -9.89 12.15 -5.50
CA PHE A 49 -11.20 11.85 -4.91
C PHE A 49 -11.42 12.62 -3.61
N ASP A 50 -10.45 12.66 -2.68
CA ASP A 50 -10.62 13.29 -1.37
C ASP A 50 -10.84 14.82 -1.44
N PHE A 51 -10.21 15.53 -2.39
CA PHE A 51 -10.30 16.99 -2.50
C PHE A 51 -11.60 17.49 -3.13
N SER A 52 -12.40 16.61 -3.76
CA SER A 52 -13.64 17.02 -4.43
C SER A 52 -14.80 16.12 -4.02
N ALA A 53 -15.75 16.69 -3.27
CA ALA A 53 -16.96 15.99 -2.86
C ALA A 53 -17.74 15.41 -4.07
N LYS A 54 -17.69 16.08 -5.22
CA LYS A 54 -18.27 15.58 -6.47
C LYS A 54 -17.56 14.31 -6.95
N LYS A 55 -16.23 14.33 -7.04
CA LYS A 55 -15.42 13.18 -7.49
C LYS A 55 -15.51 12.01 -6.52
N LEU A 56 -15.53 12.29 -5.21
CA LEU A 56 -15.77 11.30 -4.18
C LEU A 56 -17.19 10.69 -4.28
N GLY A 57 -18.18 11.51 -4.65
CA GLY A 57 -19.54 11.05 -4.90
C GLY A 57 -19.60 10.00 -6.01
N ILE A 58 -18.96 10.28 -7.14
CA ILE A 58 -18.84 9.35 -8.29
C ILE A 58 -18.14 8.06 -7.86
N PHE A 59 -17.01 8.16 -7.15
CA PHE A 59 -16.31 6.98 -6.62
C PHE A 59 -17.21 6.13 -5.71
N LYS A 60 -17.98 6.76 -4.81
CA LYS A 60 -18.90 6.06 -3.91
C LYS A 60 -20.08 5.42 -4.63
N GLU A 61 -20.55 6.04 -5.70
CA GLU A 61 -21.60 5.46 -6.55
C GLU A 61 -21.11 4.18 -7.23
N HIS A 62 -19.92 4.22 -7.83
CA HIS A 62 -19.28 3.02 -8.37
C HIS A 62 -19.03 1.96 -7.29
N LEU A 63 -18.57 2.37 -6.10
CA LEU A 63 -18.33 1.45 -4.97
C LEU A 63 -19.63 0.82 -4.45
N ALA A 64 -20.75 1.54 -4.50
CA ALA A 64 -22.05 1.01 -4.10
C ALA A 64 -22.59 -0.03 -5.07
N ASN A 65 -22.21 0.07 -6.35
CA ASN A 65 -22.61 -0.83 -7.43
C ASN A 65 -21.68 -2.04 -7.58
N ASP A 66 -20.45 -1.97 -7.05
CA ASP A 66 -19.47 -3.06 -7.04
C ASP A 66 -19.47 -3.79 -5.69
N ASN A 67 -20.31 -4.82 -5.58
CA ASN A 67 -20.43 -5.62 -4.35
C ASN A 67 -19.10 -6.28 -3.93
N THR A 68 -18.30 -6.72 -4.91
CA THR A 68 -17.00 -7.35 -4.65
C THR A 68 -16.02 -6.35 -4.04
N ALA A 69 -15.91 -5.16 -4.64
CA ALA A 69 -15.05 -4.11 -4.09
C ALA A 69 -15.54 -3.63 -2.71
N LYS A 70 -16.85 -3.55 -2.50
CA LYS A 70 -17.44 -3.16 -1.21
C LYS A 70 -17.11 -4.14 -0.08
N ASP A 71 -17.18 -5.44 -0.37
CA ASP A 71 -16.81 -6.49 0.57
C ASP A 71 -15.30 -6.45 0.85
N ASN A 72 -14.48 -6.35 -0.20
CA ASN A 72 -13.01 -6.25 -0.10
C ASN A 72 -12.52 -4.98 0.62
N MET A 73 -13.29 -3.90 0.59
CA MET A 73 -12.98 -2.64 1.27
C MET A 73 -13.27 -2.69 2.78
N GLU A 74 -13.87 -3.76 3.29
CA GLU A 74 -14.26 -3.94 4.70
C GLU A 74 -15.12 -2.76 5.20
N GLY A 75 -16.02 -2.28 4.35
CA GLY A 75 -16.90 -1.14 4.65
C GLY A 75 -16.27 0.26 4.51
N ARG A 76 -14.97 0.36 4.14
CA ARG A 76 -14.34 1.66 3.84
C ARG A 76 -14.99 2.30 2.61
N GLN A 77 -15.20 3.61 2.67
CA GLN A 77 -15.92 4.38 1.64
C GLN A 77 -15.02 5.33 0.84
N LYS A 78 -13.70 5.25 1.04
CA LYS A 78 -12.71 6.09 0.39
C LYS A 78 -11.35 5.39 0.34
N LEU A 79 -10.54 5.77 -0.64
CA LEU A 79 -9.15 5.36 -0.73
C LEU A 79 -8.34 5.98 0.42
N LYS A 80 -7.36 5.24 0.94
CA LYS A 80 -6.46 5.76 1.96
C LYS A 80 -5.33 6.53 1.30
N THR A 81 -5.08 7.76 1.78
CA THR A 81 -3.93 8.56 1.38
C THR A 81 -2.68 8.08 2.12
N LEU A 82 -1.56 8.05 1.40
CA LEU A 82 -0.22 7.88 1.94
C LEU A 82 0.11 9.04 2.89
N TYR A 83 0.80 8.69 3.97
CA TYR A 83 1.48 9.63 4.83
C TYR A 83 2.99 9.44 4.66
N GLU A 84 3.71 10.51 4.36
CA GLU A 84 5.16 10.46 4.06
C GLU A 84 5.96 9.74 5.13
N THR A 85 5.63 9.96 6.40
CA THR A 85 6.40 9.41 7.52
C THR A 85 5.86 8.10 8.03
N ARG A 86 4.62 7.69 7.74
CA ARG A 86 4.01 6.49 8.36
C ARG A 86 3.86 5.36 7.35
N TRP A 87 4.74 4.37 7.41
CA TRP A 87 4.74 3.27 6.44
C TRP A 87 3.47 2.41 6.51
N THR A 88 2.85 2.27 7.69
CA THR A 88 1.59 1.52 7.84
C THR A 88 0.47 2.14 7.01
N ALA A 89 0.46 3.47 6.86
CA ALA A 89 -0.48 4.14 5.96
C ALA A 89 -0.23 3.82 4.47
N ARG A 90 1.00 3.44 4.10
CA ARG A 90 1.32 2.97 2.73
C ARG A 90 0.76 1.58 2.47
N SER A 91 0.90 0.68 3.44
CA SER A 91 0.28 -0.65 3.36
C SER A 91 -1.25 -0.53 3.29
N GLU A 92 -1.87 0.30 4.15
CA GLU A 92 -3.31 0.56 4.08
C GLU A 92 -3.75 1.19 2.74
N ALA A 93 -2.94 2.09 2.17
CA ALA A 93 -3.23 2.71 0.88
C ALA A 93 -3.20 1.69 -0.27
N LEU A 94 -2.18 0.83 -0.32
CA LEU A 94 -2.12 -0.26 -1.29
C LEU A 94 -3.30 -1.21 -1.12
N PHE A 95 -3.61 -1.62 0.10
CA PHE A 95 -4.75 -2.49 0.40
C PHE A 95 -6.06 -1.87 -0.12
N THR A 96 -6.38 -0.64 0.32
CA THR A 96 -7.63 0.02 -0.10
C THR A 96 -7.70 0.28 -1.60
N PHE A 97 -6.57 0.57 -2.24
CA PHE A 97 -6.53 0.76 -3.68
C PHE A 97 -6.73 -0.55 -4.45
N LYS A 98 -6.05 -1.62 -4.05
CA LYS A 98 -6.21 -2.97 -4.62
C LYS A 98 -7.65 -3.47 -4.45
N SER A 99 -8.23 -3.29 -3.26
CA SER A 99 -9.61 -3.70 -2.96
C SER A 99 -10.66 -2.92 -3.76
N ALA A 100 -10.38 -1.68 -4.15
CA ALA A 100 -11.29 -0.84 -4.93
C ALA A 100 -10.76 -0.54 -6.36
N PHE A 101 -9.94 -1.44 -6.92
CA PHE A 101 -9.23 -1.19 -8.17
C PHE A 101 -10.17 -0.98 -9.37
N SER A 102 -11.12 -1.90 -9.57
CA SER A 102 -12.19 -1.82 -10.58
C SER A 102 -13.02 -0.54 -10.43
N THR A 103 -13.42 -0.25 -9.20
CA THR A 103 -14.18 0.96 -8.83
C THR A 103 -13.39 2.24 -9.17
N ALA A 104 -12.10 2.29 -8.83
CA ALA A 104 -11.25 3.43 -9.12
C ALA A 104 -11.06 3.64 -10.63
N HIS A 105 -10.88 2.55 -11.39
CA HIS A 105 -10.79 2.60 -12.86
C HIS A 105 -12.08 3.14 -13.49
N ALA A 106 -13.24 2.60 -13.13
CA ALA A 106 -14.53 3.05 -13.64
C ALA A 106 -14.80 4.53 -13.31
N ALA A 107 -14.51 4.95 -12.08
CA ALA A 107 -14.67 6.34 -11.65
C ALA A 107 -13.74 7.30 -12.41
N LEU A 108 -12.49 6.90 -12.69
CA LEU A 108 -11.57 7.70 -13.50
C LEU A 108 -12.06 7.80 -14.96
N GLY A 109 -12.59 6.72 -15.53
CA GLY A 109 -13.17 6.73 -16.87
C GLY A 109 -14.36 7.68 -16.99
N GLU A 110 -15.27 7.66 -16.03
CA GLU A 110 -16.41 8.58 -16.00
C GLU A 110 -15.95 10.05 -15.85
N LEU A 111 -15.00 10.31 -14.95
CA LEU A 111 -14.45 11.65 -14.76
C LEU A 111 -13.79 12.20 -16.03
N SER A 112 -13.09 11.34 -16.77
CA SER A 112 -12.45 11.71 -18.03
C SER A 112 -13.48 11.99 -19.13
N LEU A 113 -14.43 11.08 -19.34
CA LEU A 113 -15.36 11.12 -20.48
C LEU A 113 -16.55 12.07 -20.26
N GLN A 114 -17.17 12.04 -19.08
CA GLN A 114 -18.43 12.76 -18.80
C GLN A 114 -18.20 14.11 -18.12
N HIS A 115 -17.08 14.26 -17.41
CA HIS A 115 -16.77 15.50 -16.68
C HIS A 115 -15.58 16.27 -17.23
N GLY A 116 -14.91 15.74 -18.27
CA GLY A 116 -13.81 16.41 -18.95
C GLY A 116 -12.60 16.66 -18.05
N ASP A 117 -12.40 15.83 -17.02
CA ASP A 117 -11.28 15.99 -16.11
C ASP A 117 -9.97 15.57 -16.80
N SER A 118 -9.11 16.55 -17.06
CA SER A 118 -7.86 16.36 -17.80
C SER A 118 -6.83 15.49 -17.08
N LYS A 119 -6.96 15.27 -15.77
CA LYS A 119 -6.06 14.39 -15.00
C LYS A 119 -6.57 12.94 -14.95
N ALA A 120 -7.88 12.73 -15.06
CA ALA A 120 -8.48 11.41 -14.88
C ALA A 120 -8.02 10.41 -15.96
N GLY A 121 -8.04 10.81 -17.24
CA GLY A 121 -7.62 9.96 -18.35
C GLY A 121 -6.17 9.47 -18.24
N PRO A 122 -5.18 10.36 -18.00
CA PRO A 122 -3.80 9.95 -17.76
C PRO A 122 -3.62 9.01 -16.56
N TYR A 123 -4.38 9.20 -15.47
CA TYR A 123 -4.33 8.29 -14.32
C TYR A 123 -4.96 6.93 -14.64
N GLN A 124 -6.07 6.90 -15.39
CA GLN A 124 -6.68 5.66 -15.85
C GLN A 124 -5.70 4.85 -16.71
N ALA A 125 -5.08 5.49 -17.71
CA ALA A 125 -4.08 4.85 -18.55
C ALA A 125 -2.81 4.40 -17.78
N ALA A 126 -2.50 5.04 -16.65
CA ALA A 126 -1.38 4.64 -15.81
C ALA A 126 -1.67 3.36 -15.02
N ILE A 127 -2.89 3.21 -14.49
CA ILE A 127 -3.30 2.04 -13.69
C ILE A 127 -3.61 0.82 -14.57
N GLU A 128 -3.94 1.04 -15.85
CA GLU A 128 -4.14 -0.02 -16.85
C GLU A 128 -2.83 -0.73 -17.25
N LYS A 129 -1.66 -0.19 -16.90
CA LYS A 129 -0.39 -0.85 -17.24
C LYS A 129 -0.19 -2.06 -16.35
N PHE A 130 0.11 -3.22 -16.93
CA PHE A 130 0.33 -4.43 -16.14
C PHE A 130 1.47 -4.28 -15.12
N ASP A 131 2.55 -3.57 -15.47
CA ASP A 131 3.63 -3.22 -14.53
C ASP A 131 3.13 -2.49 -13.27
N PHE A 132 2.11 -1.64 -13.41
CA PHE A 132 1.48 -0.98 -12.28
C PHE A 132 0.74 -1.99 -11.41
N ILE A 133 -0.07 -2.84 -12.03
CA ILE A 133 -0.92 -3.85 -11.37
C ILE A 133 -0.06 -4.84 -10.58
N ILE A 134 0.94 -5.46 -11.23
CA ILE A 134 1.82 -6.43 -10.57
C ILE A 134 2.61 -5.79 -9.43
N THR A 135 3.06 -4.53 -9.60
CA THR A 135 3.77 -3.80 -8.54
C THR A 135 2.86 -3.52 -7.35
N VAL A 136 1.59 -3.17 -7.55
CA VAL A 136 0.61 -3.00 -6.46
C VAL A 136 0.42 -4.31 -5.70
N VAL A 137 0.16 -5.42 -6.42
CA VAL A 137 -0.09 -6.73 -5.81
C VAL A 137 1.12 -7.22 -5.01
N ALA A 138 2.32 -7.18 -5.59
CA ALA A 138 3.54 -7.60 -4.93
C ALA A 138 3.90 -6.69 -3.73
N SER A 139 3.78 -5.37 -3.88
CA SER A 139 4.10 -4.43 -2.79
C SER A 139 3.12 -4.57 -1.63
N GLU A 140 1.84 -4.82 -1.91
CA GLU A 140 0.81 -5.02 -0.89
C GLU A 140 1.09 -6.27 -0.07
N HIS A 141 1.40 -7.39 -0.73
CA HIS A 141 1.80 -8.66 -0.09
C HIS A 141 3.02 -8.50 0.82
N VAL A 142 4.11 -7.89 0.30
CA VAL A 142 5.34 -7.73 1.10
C VAL A 142 5.13 -6.78 2.28
N LEU A 143 4.39 -5.69 2.10
CA LEU A 143 4.15 -4.74 3.18
C LEU A 143 3.14 -5.25 4.22
N SER A 144 2.18 -6.10 3.84
CA SER A 144 1.21 -6.68 4.77
C SER A 144 1.88 -7.63 5.77
N ALA A 145 2.89 -8.40 5.33
CA ALA A 145 3.70 -9.27 6.20
C ALA A 145 4.41 -8.49 7.34
N LEU A 146 4.69 -7.20 7.13
CA LEU A 146 5.36 -6.35 8.13
C LEU A 146 4.40 -5.77 9.17
N ILE A 147 3.07 -5.84 8.96
CA ILE A 147 2.07 -5.18 9.84
C ILE A 147 2.12 -5.78 11.24
N ALA A 148 2.13 -7.11 11.34
CA ALA A 148 2.15 -7.81 12.62
C ALA A 148 3.40 -7.44 13.44
N LEU A 149 4.56 -7.39 12.78
CA LEU A 149 5.81 -6.93 13.40
C LEU A 149 5.71 -5.48 13.85
N SER A 150 5.13 -4.60 13.05
CA SER A 150 4.89 -3.20 13.44
C SER A 150 4.06 -3.08 14.71
N CYS A 151 2.96 -3.85 14.79
CA CYS A 151 2.08 -3.86 15.94
C CYS A 151 2.80 -4.40 17.18
N LEU A 152 3.62 -5.43 17.02
CA LEU A 152 4.41 -6.01 18.10
C LEU A 152 5.44 -5.02 18.65
N LEU A 153 6.23 -4.39 17.78
CA LEU A 153 7.24 -3.39 18.16
C LEU A 153 6.64 -2.13 18.79
N GLN A 154 5.34 -1.88 18.58
CA GLN A 154 4.62 -0.75 19.20
C GLN A 154 4.09 -1.08 20.61
N LYS A 155 4.13 -2.34 21.05
CA LYS A 155 3.67 -2.72 22.39
C LYS A 155 4.67 -2.23 23.43
N LYS A 156 4.18 -1.58 24.49
CA LYS A 156 5.00 -1.11 25.62
C LYS A 156 5.75 -2.24 26.35
N GLU A 157 5.24 -3.46 26.23
CA GLU A 157 5.78 -4.67 26.85
C GLU A 157 6.79 -5.39 25.95
N CYS A 158 6.98 -4.94 24.71
CA CYS A 158 7.94 -5.55 23.81
C CYS A 158 9.35 -5.26 24.31
N ASP A 159 10.08 -6.30 24.72
CA ASP A 159 11.49 -6.21 25.01
C ASP A 159 12.34 -6.42 23.73
N LEU A 160 13.61 -6.03 23.81
CA LEU A 160 14.58 -6.10 22.71
C LEU A 160 14.84 -7.53 22.21
N PHE A 161 14.72 -8.54 23.08
CA PHE A 161 14.96 -9.93 22.69
C PHE A 161 13.78 -10.45 21.86
N VAL A 162 12.55 -10.20 22.31
CA VAL A 162 11.33 -10.51 21.57
C VAL A 162 11.31 -9.77 20.23
N ALA A 163 11.60 -8.47 20.23
CA ALA A 163 11.69 -7.68 19.00
C ALA A 163 12.69 -8.26 18.00
N ALA A 164 13.88 -8.67 18.48
CA ALA A 164 14.92 -9.24 17.63
C ALA A 164 14.56 -10.64 17.10
N ASP A 165 13.89 -11.47 17.90
CA ASP A 165 13.49 -12.80 17.48
C ASP A 165 12.36 -12.74 16.44
N GLU A 166 11.33 -11.94 16.70
CA GLU A 166 10.21 -11.71 15.77
C GLU A 166 10.68 -11.08 14.46
N SER A 167 11.64 -10.14 14.53
CA SER A 167 12.25 -9.58 13.31
C SER A 167 12.95 -10.65 12.48
N LYS A 168 13.63 -11.62 13.10
CA LYS A 168 14.28 -12.73 12.38
C LYS A 168 13.25 -13.68 11.77
N VAL A 169 12.12 -13.91 12.44
CA VAL A 169 11.03 -14.74 11.90
C VAL A 169 10.50 -14.12 10.61
N VAL A 170 10.18 -12.82 10.63
CA VAL A 170 9.69 -12.11 9.43
C VAL A 170 10.74 -12.07 8.32
N VAL A 171 12.02 -11.86 8.65
CA VAL A 171 13.12 -11.91 7.66
C VAL A 171 13.25 -13.31 7.04
N ARG A 172 13.09 -14.37 7.82
CA ARG A 172 13.11 -15.75 7.29
C ARG A 172 11.92 -15.97 6.36
N GLN A 173 10.71 -15.64 6.80
CA GLN A 173 9.50 -15.73 5.99
C GLN A 173 9.67 -15.03 4.64
N LEU A 174 10.09 -13.76 4.62
CA LEU A 174 10.28 -13.02 3.38
C LEU A 174 11.39 -13.61 2.48
N ASN A 175 12.42 -14.22 3.06
CA ASN A 175 13.46 -14.91 2.27
C ASN A 175 12.96 -16.25 1.72
N ASP A 176 12.15 -16.97 2.47
CA ASP A 176 11.56 -18.24 2.04
C ASP A 176 10.58 -17.96 0.89
N GLU A 177 9.65 -17.01 1.07
CA GLU A 177 8.71 -16.55 0.02
C GLU A 177 9.44 -16.03 -1.21
N ARG A 178 10.55 -15.31 -1.04
CA ARG A 178 11.36 -14.81 -2.18
C ARG A 178 11.85 -15.93 -3.08
N ASN A 179 12.17 -17.10 -2.52
CA ASN A 179 12.70 -18.24 -3.24
C ASN A 179 11.61 -19.28 -3.59
N ASP A 180 10.36 -19.02 -3.25
CA ASP A 180 9.23 -19.90 -3.51
C ASP A 180 8.51 -19.49 -4.81
N PRO A 181 8.63 -20.28 -5.89
CA PRO A 181 7.93 -19.99 -7.14
C PRO A 181 6.41 -19.96 -6.99
N ASP A 182 5.85 -20.75 -6.08
CA ASP A 182 4.39 -20.86 -5.93
C ASP A 182 3.80 -19.55 -5.38
N VAL A 183 4.54 -18.86 -4.49
CA VAL A 183 4.17 -17.52 -4.01
C VAL A 183 4.13 -16.54 -5.17
N TRP A 184 5.16 -16.50 -6.01
CA TRP A 184 5.21 -15.55 -7.13
C TRP A 184 4.21 -15.88 -8.23
N ASN A 185 3.95 -17.17 -8.48
CA ASN A 185 2.90 -17.61 -9.40
C ASN A 185 1.53 -17.16 -8.88
N SER A 186 1.24 -17.34 -7.59
CA SER A 186 -0.02 -16.88 -6.99
C SER A 186 -0.18 -15.35 -7.04
N LEU A 187 0.89 -14.59 -6.81
CA LEU A 187 0.87 -13.13 -6.95
C LEU A 187 0.66 -12.70 -8.42
N TYR A 188 1.25 -13.43 -9.36
CA TYR A 188 1.03 -13.19 -10.79
C TYR A 188 -0.41 -13.48 -11.19
N ASP A 189 -0.96 -14.63 -10.79
CA ASP A 189 -2.35 -15.00 -11.05
C ASP A 189 -3.32 -13.97 -10.45
N SER A 190 -3.06 -13.51 -9.22
CA SER A 190 -3.84 -12.42 -8.61
C SER A 190 -3.75 -11.11 -9.40
N ALA A 191 -2.58 -10.79 -9.98
CA ALA A 191 -2.43 -9.63 -10.84
C ALA A 191 -3.14 -9.79 -12.19
N VAL A 192 -3.17 -11.00 -12.76
CA VAL A 192 -3.93 -11.33 -13.98
C VAL A 192 -5.43 -11.19 -13.74
N GLU A 193 -5.93 -11.71 -12.62
CA GLU A 193 -7.34 -11.54 -12.22
C GLU A 193 -7.69 -10.06 -12.05
N LEU A 194 -6.81 -9.28 -11.41
CA LEU A 194 -7.01 -7.84 -11.23
C LEU A 194 -6.97 -7.09 -12.57
N ALA A 195 -6.06 -7.44 -13.48
CA ALA A 195 -5.96 -6.88 -14.82
C ALA A 195 -7.19 -7.19 -15.69
N ALA A 196 -7.77 -8.40 -15.54
CA ALA A 196 -8.99 -8.78 -16.23
C ALA A 196 -10.18 -7.88 -15.86
N THR A 197 -10.23 -7.35 -14.63
CA THR A 197 -11.30 -6.41 -14.21
C THR A 197 -11.30 -5.09 -14.98
N VAL A 198 -10.18 -4.72 -15.60
CA VAL A 198 -10.01 -3.47 -16.37
C VAL A 198 -9.72 -3.72 -17.85
N ASN A 199 -9.82 -4.97 -18.31
CA ASN A 199 -9.50 -5.41 -19.68
C ASN A 199 -8.05 -5.13 -20.10
N THR A 200 -7.10 -5.25 -19.16
CA THR A 200 -5.66 -5.18 -19.46
C THR A 200 -5.12 -6.58 -19.74
N ASP A 201 -4.44 -6.75 -20.88
CA ASP A 201 -3.72 -7.99 -21.18
C ASP A 201 -2.44 -8.10 -20.32
N PRO A 202 -2.14 -9.28 -19.77
CA PRO A 202 -0.89 -9.50 -19.06
C PRO A 202 0.30 -9.34 -20.02
N SER A 203 1.13 -8.32 -19.78
CA SER A 203 2.42 -8.18 -20.45
C SER A 203 3.52 -8.61 -19.48
N MET A 204 4.42 -9.50 -19.88
CA MET A 204 5.66 -9.66 -19.12
C MET A 204 6.45 -8.33 -19.17
N PRO A 205 6.93 -7.82 -18.02
CA PRO A 205 7.91 -6.75 -18.01
C PRO A 205 9.25 -7.19 -18.65
#